data_AF-A0A2Y9BM78-F1
#
_entry.id   AF-A0A2Y9BM78-F1
#
_cell.length_a   1.000
_cell.length_b   1.000
_cell.length_c   1.000
_cell.angle_alpha   90.00
_cell.angle_beta   90.00
_cell.angle_gamma   90.00
#
_symmetry.space_group_name_H-M   'P 1'
#
loop_
_entity.id
_entity.type
_entity.pdbx_description
1 polymer ?
#
loop_
_entity_poly.entity_id
_entity_poly.type
_entity_poly.pdbx_seq_one_letter_code
_entity_poly.pdbx_strand_id
1 'polypeptide(L)'
;MEKQRGLIYDGYPSREEIVSANGWPSEERFARGPVAIAECVQEIPCNPCEAACPFHAIKIGTPITNTPRIDEDSCTGCGSCVAACSGLAIFVVDKTYSESEALISFPFEYLPLPEKGDKAEALSRAGEYVCEGTVVRVMNPKKNDHTPVITLAVPTDKVDDVRTMRRLVLPEPGKGFENVEPEGVLDDDVIVCRCEEITAGEVRDAIRNKKATTVTEVKRRCRAGMGLCQGRTCGKLVSRILAEELGSAPDTLTGSTDRPPVRPTTFGELAGTKKEV
;
A
#
# COMPACT_ATOMS: atom_id res chain seq x y z
N MET A 1 -5.15 5.72 -35.81
CA MET A 1 -5.77 5.11 -34.62
C MET A 1 -5.44 6.01 -33.46
N GLU A 2 -6.43 6.64 -32.82
CA GLU A 2 -6.21 7.35 -31.57
C GLU A 2 -5.65 6.37 -30.55
N LYS A 3 -4.55 6.76 -29.89
CA LYS A 3 -3.93 5.95 -28.86
C LYS A 3 -4.91 5.93 -27.68
N GLN A 4 -5.50 4.77 -27.39
CA GLN A 4 -6.35 4.60 -26.22
C GLN A 4 -5.54 4.97 -24.98
N ARG A 5 -6.05 5.89 -24.16
CA ARG A 5 -5.43 6.38 -22.92
C ARG A 5 -6.32 6.07 -21.73
N GLY A 6 -5.74 6.04 -20.53
CA GLY A 6 -6.46 5.90 -19.27
C GLY A 6 -6.09 4.66 -18.49
N LEU A 7 -6.79 4.44 -17.37
CA LEU A 7 -6.40 3.48 -16.33
C LEU A 7 -6.16 2.07 -16.87
N ILE A 8 -7.02 1.60 -17.78
CA ILE A 8 -6.96 0.25 -18.34
C ILE A 8 -5.74 0.07 -19.27
N TYR A 9 -5.30 1.13 -19.94
CA TYR A 9 -4.27 1.06 -20.98
C TYR A 9 -2.89 1.47 -20.48
N ASP A 10 -2.84 2.56 -19.70
CA ASP A 10 -1.60 3.17 -19.23
C ASP A 10 -1.27 2.77 -17.78
N GLY A 11 -2.22 2.18 -17.05
CA GLY A 11 -2.08 1.83 -15.63
C GLY A 11 -2.27 3.01 -14.66
N TYR A 12 -2.64 4.20 -15.18
CA TYR A 12 -2.98 5.39 -14.40
C TYR A 12 -4.14 6.16 -15.06
N PRO A 13 -4.95 6.91 -14.30
CA PRO A 13 -6.13 7.55 -14.85
C PRO A 13 -5.79 8.73 -15.76
N SER A 14 -6.52 8.86 -16.88
CA SER A 14 -6.43 10.03 -17.74
C SER A 14 -7.13 11.24 -17.12
N ARG A 15 -6.84 12.44 -17.61
CA ARG A 15 -7.51 13.66 -17.15
C ARG A 15 -9.01 13.59 -17.41
N GLU A 16 -9.41 13.05 -18.56
CA GLU A 16 -10.81 12.88 -18.95
C GLU A 16 -11.53 11.90 -18.02
N GLU A 17 -10.89 10.79 -17.65
CA GLU A 17 -11.46 9.83 -16.69
C GLU A 17 -11.70 10.48 -15.32
N ILE A 18 -10.73 11.25 -14.82
CA ILE A 18 -10.83 11.96 -13.54
C ILE A 18 -11.97 12.98 -13.56
N VAL A 19 -12.03 13.82 -14.60
CA VAL A 19 -13.07 14.84 -14.73
C VAL A 19 -14.45 14.19 -14.82
N SER A 20 -14.59 13.10 -15.59
CA SER A 20 -15.85 12.35 -15.69
C SER A 20 -16.25 11.73 -14.35
N ALA A 21 -15.31 11.08 -13.67
CA ALA A 21 -15.57 10.30 -12.45
C ALA A 21 -15.72 11.16 -11.18
N ASN A 22 -14.95 12.22 -11.02
CA ASN A 22 -14.88 13.00 -9.77
C ASN A 22 -15.27 14.47 -9.95
N GLY A 23 -15.17 14.98 -11.18
CA GLY A 23 -15.23 16.40 -11.47
C GLY A 23 -13.84 17.02 -11.33
N TRP A 24 -13.75 18.31 -11.61
CA TRP A 24 -12.51 19.06 -11.43
C TRP A 24 -12.85 20.46 -10.94
N PRO A 25 -12.16 20.98 -9.89
CA PRO A 25 -12.44 22.32 -9.39
C PRO A 25 -12.34 23.37 -10.50
N SER A 26 -13.27 24.32 -10.50
CA SER A 26 -13.23 25.46 -11.41
C SER A 26 -12.00 26.36 -11.15
N GLU A 27 -11.57 27.13 -12.16
CA GLU A 27 -10.50 28.12 -11.98
C GLU A 27 -10.89 29.21 -10.96
N GLU A 28 -12.17 29.58 -10.90
CA GLU A 28 -12.71 30.45 -9.86
C GLU A 28 -12.52 29.84 -8.46
N ARG A 29 -12.71 28.52 -8.32
CA ARG A 29 -12.48 27.85 -7.05
C ARG A 29 -11.00 27.80 -6.69
N PHE A 30 -10.11 27.52 -7.63
CA PHE A 30 -8.66 27.55 -7.35
C PHE A 30 -8.19 28.93 -6.87
N ALA A 31 -8.81 30.01 -7.35
CA ALA A 31 -8.49 31.38 -6.92
C ALA A 31 -8.94 31.70 -5.48
N ARG A 32 -9.81 30.90 -4.86
CA ARG A 32 -10.28 31.11 -3.47
C ARG A 32 -9.34 30.52 -2.40
N GLY A 33 -8.32 29.76 -2.80
CA GLY A 33 -7.38 29.10 -1.90
C GLY A 33 -7.41 27.57 -2.02
N PRO A 34 -6.86 26.84 -1.03
CA PRO A 34 -6.61 25.42 -1.14
C PRO A 34 -7.90 24.61 -1.35
N VAL A 35 -7.85 23.62 -2.24
CA VAL A 35 -8.98 22.73 -2.56
C VAL A 35 -8.50 21.29 -2.72
N ALA A 36 -9.31 20.35 -2.23
CA ALA A 36 -9.04 18.93 -2.42
C ALA A 36 -9.44 18.48 -3.84
N ILE A 37 -8.69 17.53 -4.39
CA ILE A 37 -8.92 16.91 -5.69
C ILE A 37 -8.88 15.40 -5.48
N ALA A 38 -9.87 14.68 -6.02
CA ALA A 38 -9.88 13.22 -6.00
C ALA A 38 -9.67 12.67 -7.42
N GLU A 39 -8.80 11.69 -7.55
CA GLU A 39 -8.51 10.96 -8.81
C GLU A 39 -8.92 9.48 -8.70
N CYS A 40 -9.97 9.21 -7.92
CA CYS A 40 -10.53 7.88 -7.75
C CYS A 40 -11.58 7.61 -8.83
N VAL A 41 -11.18 6.88 -9.87
CA VAL A 41 -12.00 6.64 -11.08
C VAL A 41 -12.71 5.28 -11.12
N GLN A 42 -12.52 4.44 -10.11
CA GLN A 42 -13.09 3.08 -10.05
C GLN A 42 -14.22 3.00 -9.02
N GLU A 43 -15.25 2.23 -9.36
CA GLU A 43 -16.42 2.02 -8.51
C GLU A 43 -16.18 0.91 -7.45
N ILE A 44 -15.27 1.19 -6.52
CA ILE A 44 -14.93 0.28 -5.41
C ILE A 44 -15.71 0.66 -4.13
N PRO A 45 -16.14 -0.31 -3.29
CA PRO A 45 -16.90 -0.02 -2.09
C PRO A 45 -16.04 0.63 -1.00
N CYS A 46 -15.83 1.95 -1.08
CA CYS A 46 -14.86 2.70 -0.28
C CYS A 46 -15.37 4.12 0.04
N ASN A 47 -15.40 4.50 1.32
CA ASN A 47 -15.79 5.85 1.78
C ASN A 47 -14.94 6.50 2.92
N PRO A 48 -13.68 6.09 3.24
CA PRO A 48 -12.88 6.76 4.26
C PRO A 48 -12.76 8.28 4.08
N CYS A 49 -12.69 8.79 2.84
CA CYS A 49 -12.54 10.22 2.59
C CYS A 49 -13.80 11.04 2.91
N GLU A 50 -15.00 10.49 2.72
CA GLU A 50 -16.27 11.09 3.16
C GLU A 50 -16.34 11.11 4.68
N ALA A 51 -16.03 9.98 5.34
CA ALA A 51 -16.02 9.88 6.80
C ALA A 51 -14.98 10.81 7.46
N ALA A 52 -13.82 10.99 6.81
CA ALA A 52 -12.74 11.83 7.32
C ALA A 52 -12.96 13.33 7.12
N CYS A 53 -13.91 13.75 6.29
CA CYS A 53 -14.11 15.16 5.95
C CYS A 53 -14.91 15.90 7.05
N PRO A 54 -14.28 16.79 7.85
CA PRO A 54 -14.99 17.49 8.93
C PRO A 54 -15.97 18.56 8.42
N PHE A 55 -15.87 18.93 7.13
CA PHE A 55 -16.73 19.91 6.48
C PHE A 55 -17.82 19.27 5.62
N HIS A 56 -17.90 17.93 5.58
CA HIS A 56 -18.85 17.19 4.75
C HIS A 56 -18.82 17.57 3.26
N ALA A 57 -17.64 18.00 2.78
CA ALA A 57 -17.42 18.44 1.41
C ALA A 57 -17.21 17.27 0.44
N ILE A 58 -16.96 16.05 0.92
CA ILE A 58 -16.78 14.87 0.06
C ILE A 58 -18.01 13.99 0.20
N LYS A 59 -18.61 13.59 -0.93
CA LYS A 59 -19.77 12.70 -1.00
C LYS A 59 -19.49 11.51 -1.92
N ILE A 60 -19.60 10.30 -1.38
CA ILE A 60 -19.76 9.05 -2.13
C ILE A 60 -21.26 8.73 -2.23
N GLY A 61 -21.97 8.82 -1.11
CA GLY A 61 -23.41 8.54 -1.06
C GLY A 61 -23.74 7.05 -1.22
N THR A 62 -24.84 6.77 -1.92
CA THR A 62 -25.35 5.40 -2.13
C THR A 62 -25.53 5.12 -3.64
N PRO A 63 -25.04 3.98 -4.16
CA PRO A 63 -24.27 2.95 -3.46
C PRO A 63 -22.88 3.44 -3.02
N ILE A 64 -22.28 2.77 -2.02
CA ILE A 64 -20.92 3.06 -1.53
C ILE A 64 -19.83 2.88 -2.60
N THR A 65 -20.19 2.31 -3.75
CA THR A 65 -19.30 2.13 -4.91
C THR A 65 -19.19 3.38 -5.77
N ASN A 66 -19.95 4.45 -5.51
CA ASN A 66 -19.79 5.69 -6.26
C ASN A 66 -18.39 6.28 -6.08
N THR A 67 -17.89 6.96 -7.10
CA THR A 67 -16.65 7.75 -7.00
C THR A 67 -16.89 9.03 -6.20
N PRO A 68 -15.89 9.51 -5.43
CA PRO A 68 -16.05 10.67 -4.57
C PRO A 68 -16.26 11.94 -5.39
N ARG A 69 -17.26 12.74 -5.02
CA ARG A 69 -17.49 14.11 -5.51
C ARG A 69 -17.14 15.11 -4.42
N ILE A 70 -16.43 16.17 -4.78
CA ILE A 70 -16.00 17.23 -3.85
C ILE A 70 -16.83 18.48 -4.11
N ASP A 71 -17.50 18.97 -3.08
CA ASP A 71 -18.24 20.22 -3.07
C ASP A 71 -17.26 21.40 -2.96
N GLU A 72 -17.23 22.23 -4.01
CA GLU A 72 -16.27 23.33 -4.13
C GLU A 72 -16.46 24.39 -3.04
N ASP A 73 -17.70 24.69 -2.65
CA ASP A 73 -18.01 25.76 -1.69
C ASP A 73 -17.72 25.35 -0.24
N SER A 74 -17.90 24.08 0.10
CA SER A 74 -17.68 23.56 1.45
C SER A 74 -16.25 23.09 1.71
N CYS A 75 -15.50 22.75 0.65
CA CYS A 75 -14.13 22.25 0.80
C CYS A 75 -13.17 23.37 1.21
N THR A 76 -12.44 23.18 2.32
CA THR A 76 -11.45 24.15 2.82
C THR A 76 -10.01 23.79 2.48
N GLY A 77 -9.77 22.64 1.84
CA GLY A 77 -8.41 22.17 1.55
C GLY A 77 -7.60 21.78 2.79
N CYS A 78 -8.24 21.44 3.92
CA CYS A 78 -7.54 21.09 5.16
C CYS A 78 -6.62 19.85 5.07
N GLY A 79 -6.85 18.96 4.08
CA GLY A 79 -6.01 17.79 3.82
C GLY A 79 -6.31 16.54 4.66
N SER A 80 -7.34 16.52 5.53
CA SER A 80 -7.67 15.33 6.33
C SER A 80 -8.02 14.10 5.47
N CYS A 81 -8.62 14.33 4.31
CA CYS A 81 -8.95 13.29 3.33
C CYS A 81 -7.72 12.70 2.63
N VAL A 82 -6.59 13.42 2.56
CA VAL A 82 -5.35 12.95 1.91
C VAL A 82 -4.77 11.78 2.70
N ALA A 83 -4.59 11.95 4.01
CA ALA A 83 -4.07 10.88 4.88
C ALA A 83 -5.05 9.72 5.06
N ALA A 84 -6.37 9.98 5.03
CA ALA A 84 -7.38 8.94 5.19
C ALA A 84 -7.60 8.10 3.91
N CYS A 85 -7.05 8.52 2.77
CA CYS A 85 -7.30 7.85 1.49
C CYS A 85 -6.45 6.57 1.35
N SER A 86 -7.06 5.41 1.57
CA SER A 86 -6.39 4.11 1.39
C SER A 86 -5.91 3.85 -0.04
N GLY A 87 -6.46 4.57 -1.03
CA GLY A 87 -6.05 4.49 -2.43
C GLY A 87 -5.02 5.54 -2.86
N LEU A 88 -4.59 6.41 -1.94
CA LEU A 88 -3.62 7.49 -2.20
C LEU A 88 -4.00 8.43 -3.36
N ALA A 89 -5.31 8.57 -3.61
CA ALA A 89 -5.87 9.23 -4.79
C ALA A 89 -6.43 10.63 -4.49
N ILE A 90 -6.15 11.20 -3.33
CA ILE A 90 -6.63 12.53 -2.94
C ILE A 90 -5.46 13.46 -2.70
N PHE A 91 -5.57 14.66 -3.24
CA PHE A 91 -4.55 15.70 -3.23
C PHE A 91 -5.16 17.01 -2.76
N VAL A 92 -4.35 17.94 -2.27
CA VAL A 92 -4.78 19.34 -2.06
C VAL A 92 -3.91 20.25 -2.89
N VAL A 93 -4.53 21.06 -3.75
CA VAL A 93 -3.86 22.08 -4.56
C VAL A 93 -4.19 23.46 -4.01
N ASP A 94 -3.19 24.33 -3.91
CA ASP A 94 -3.35 25.74 -3.60
C ASP A 94 -2.61 26.59 -4.64
N LYS A 95 -3.35 27.15 -5.61
CA LYS A 95 -2.80 28.03 -6.65
C LYS A 95 -2.62 29.49 -6.16
N THR A 96 -3.01 29.79 -4.92
CA THR A 96 -2.94 31.17 -4.35
C THR A 96 -1.67 31.42 -3.54
N TYR A 97 -0.78 30.44 -3.46
CA TYR A 97 0.42 30.48 -2.63
C TYR A 97 1.39 31.62 -2.98
N SER A 98 1.67 31.82 -4.27
CA SER A 98 2.46 32.94 -4.77
C SER A 98 2.14 33.25 -6.24
N GLU A 99 2.76 34.28 -6.82
CA GLU A 99 2.56 34.65 -8.22
C GLU A 99 3.10 33.60 -9.21
N SER A 100 4.15 32.84 -8.84
CA SER A 100 4.83 31.90 -9.73
C SER A 100 4.75 30.44 -9.31
N GLU A 101 4.43 30.16 -8.05
CA GLU A 101 4.37 28.82 -7.47
C GLU A 101 3.01 28.54 -6.82
N ALA A 102 2.59 27.28 -6.95
CA ALA A 102 1.43 26.70 -6.29
C ALA A 102 1.87 25.58 -5.34
N LEU A 103 1.04 25.27 -4.34
CA LEU A 103 1.26 24.14 -3.45
C LEU A 103 0.48 22.92 -3.89
N ILE A 104 1.10 21.76 -3.74
CA ILE A 104 0.46 20.45 -3.91
C ILE A 104 0.78 19.57 -2.71
N SER A 105 -0.25 19.11 -2.01
CA SER A 105 -0.13 18.15 -0.92
C SER A 105 -0.59 16.77 -1.35
N PHE A 106 0.23 15.76 -1.10
CA PHE A 106 0.01 14.37 -1.49
C PHE A 106 0.46 13.41 -0.36
N PRO A 107 -0.09 12.19 -0.29
CA PRO A 107 0.40 11.21 0.66
C PRO A 107 1.74 10.60 0.18
N PHE A 108 2.64 10.29 1.10
CA PHE A 108 3.98 9.77 0.77
C PHE A 108 4.39 8.63 1.69
N GLU A 109 4.14 7.40 1.27
CA GLU A 109 4.37 6.18 2.07
C GLU A 109 5.78 5.60 1.88
N TYR A 110 6.80 6.45 1.83
CA TYR A 110 8.19 6.01 1.69
C TYR A 110 9.08 6.63 2.76
N LEU A 111 10.12 5.88 3.13
CA LEU A 111 11.21 6.35 3.99
C LEU A 111 12.53 6.37 3.19
N PRO A 112 13.48 7.26 3.54
CA PRO A 112 13.34 8.34 4.52
C PRO A 112 12.39 9.45 4.03
N LEU A 113 11.85 10.23 4.98
CA LEU A 113 11.06 11.42 4.66
C LEU A 113 11.99 12.60 4.34
N PRO A 114 11.59 13.52 3.44
CA PRO A 114 12.34 14.75 3.24
C PRO A 114 12.18 15.71 4.41
N GLU A 115 13.02 16.72 4.44
CA GLU A 115 12.95 17.84 5.36
C GLU A 115 12.36 19.08 4.69
N LYS A 116 11.82 19.99 5.51
CA LYS A 116 11.33 21.27 5.01
C LYS A 116 12.50 22.08 4.44
N GLY A 117 12.37 22.53 3.21
CA GLY A 117 13.39 23.26 2.46
C GLY A 117 14.13 22.41 1.42
N ASP A 118 13.99 21.09 1.47
CA ASP A 118 14.62 20.20 0.50
C ASP A 118 14.10 20.44 -0.92
N LYS A 119 15.00 20.23 -1.89
CA LYS A 119 14.65 20.15 -3.31
C LYS A 119 14.27 18.71 -3.66
N ALA A 120 13.17 18.55 -4.39
CA ALA A 120 12.64 17.26 -4.79
C ALA A 120 12.18 17.27 -6.24
N GLU A 121 12.44 16.18 -6.95
CA GLU A 121 11.85 15.95 -8.27
C GLU A 121 10.36 15.63 -8.11
N ALA A 122 9.50 16.53 -8.59
CA ALA A 122 8.06 16.34 -8.63
C ALA A 122 7.69 15.44 -9.81
N LEU A 123 6.85 14.44 -9.55
CA LEU A 123 6.52 13.38 -10.50
C LEU A 123 5.03 13.38 -10.87
N SER A 124 4.76 12.94 -12.10
CA SER A 124 3.40 12.80 -12.65
C SER A 124 2.70 11.54 -12.13
N ARG A 125 1.44 11.35 -12.52
CA ARG A 125 0.67 10.10 -12.31
C ARG A 125 1.39 8.85 -12.83
N ALA A 126 2.18 9.00 -13.89
CA ALA A 126 2.97 7.94 -14.49
C ALA A 126 4.34 7.72 -13.80
N GLY A 127 4.68 8.55 -12.81
CA GLY A 127 6.01 8.57 -12.19
C GLY A 127 7.08 9.27 -13.03
N GLU A 128 6.69 10.02 -14.06
CA GLU A 128 7.60 10.77 -14.92
C GLU A 128 7.98 12.10 -14.28
N TYR A 129 9.19 12.59 -14.55
CA TYR A 129 9.64 13.90 -14.07
C TYR A 129 8.81 15.04 -14.68
N VAL A 130 8.30 15.94 -13.84
CA VAL A 130 7.54 17.13 -14.27
C VAL A 130 8.36 18.40 -14.06
N CYS A 131 8.84 18.62 -12.83
CA CYS A 131 9.61 19.81 -12.45
C CYS A 131 10.38 19.58 -11.14
N GLU A 132 11.30 20.49 -10.80
CA GLU A 132 11.85 20.58 -9.45
C GLU A 132 10.86 21.34 -8.56
N GLY A 133 10.59 20.79 -7.37
CA GLY A 133 9.80 21.43 -6.33
C GLY A 133 10.58 21.63 -5.04
N THR A 134 10.07 22.49 -4.18
CA THR A 134 10.62 22.73 -2.84
C THR A 134 9.68 22.18 -1.78
N VAL A 135 10.19 21.39 -0.82
CA VAL A 135 9.39 20.83 0.27
C VAL A 135 9.01 21.94 1.25
N VAL A 136 7.73 22.31 1.28
CA VAL A 136 7.23 23.38 2.15
C VAL A 136 6.80 22.83 3.52
N ARG A 137 6.26 21.61 3.55
CA ARG A 137 5.73 20.99 4.76
C ARG A 137 5.74 19.48 4.69
N VAL A 138 6.06 18.84 5.81
CA VAL A 138 5.94 17.39 6.01
C VAL A 138 5.10 17.17 7.27
N MET A 139 3.96 16.48 7.13
CA MET A 139 3.04 16.21 8.23
C MET A 139 2.90 14.70 8.44
N ASN A 140 3.21 14.21 9.64
CA ASN A 140 2.92 12.84 10.05
C ASN A 140 2.45 12.76 11.52
N PRO A 141 1.34 13.43 11.89
CA PRO A 141 0.76 13.29 13.22
C PRO A 141 0.25 11.86 13.43
N LYS A 142 0.22 11.38 14.68
CA LYS A 142 -0.26 10.01 15.03
C LYS A 142 -1.63 9.66 14.48
N LYS A 143 -2.52 10.65 14.30
CA LYS A 143 -3.87 10.47 13.76
C LYS A 143 -3.87 10.01 12.30
N ASN A 144 -2.78 10.25 11.56
CA ASN A 144 -2.66 9.82 10.17
C ASN A 144 -2.34 8.32 10.01
N ASP A 145 -2.26 7.56 11.10
CA ASP A 145 -1.93 6.13 11.08
C ASP A 145 -0.69 5.84 10.23
N HIS A 146 0.39 6.56 10.52
CA HIS A 146 1.67 6.50 9.83
C HIS A 146 1.71 7.01 8.39
N THR A 147 0.61 7.47 7.78
CA THR A 147 0.61 8.09 6.44
C THR A 147 1.12 9.55 6.47
N PRO A 148 2.33 9.82 5.96
CA PRO A 148 2.87 11.17 5.86
C PRO A 148 2.21 11.93 4.71
N VAL A 149 1.96 13.22 4.91
CA VAL A 149 1.50 14.14 3.87
C VAL A 149 2.59 15.16 3.60
N ILE A 150 3.08 15.21 2.37
CA ILE A 150 4.11 16.14 1.92
C ILE A 150 3.43 17.23 1.10
N THR A 151 3.81 18.49 1.36
CA THR A 151 3.43 19.64 0.56
C THR A 151 4.65 20.16 -0.20
N LEU A 152 4.59 20.16 -1.53
CA LEU A 152 5.59 20.79 -2.40
C LEU A 152 5.09 22.14 -2.91
N ALA A 153 6.00 23.11 -3.02
CA ALA A 153 5.85 24.26 -3.90
C ALA A 153 6.46 23.93 -5.26
N VAL A 154 5.68 24.14 -6.33
CA VAL A 154 6.05 23.87 -7.73
C VAL A 154 5.55 25.01 -8.61
N PRO A 155 6.09 25.21 -9.83
CA PRO A 155 5.56 26.19 -10.77
C PRO A 155 4.04 26.01 -10.99
N THR A 156 3.30 27.12 -10.96
CA THR A 156 1.83 27.10 -11.01
C THR A 156 1.28 26.41 -12.26
N ASP A 157 1.98 26.49 -13.41
CA ASP A 157 1.59 25.83 -14.66
C ASP A 157 1.79 24.30 -14.65
N LYS A 158 2.48 23.75 -13.64
CA LYS A 158 2.79 22.32 -13.50
C LYS A 158 2.00 21.60 -12.41
N VAL A 159 1.36 22.34 -11.50
CA VAL A 159 0.75 21.79 -10.29
C VAL A 159 -0.34 20.75 -10.56
N ASP A 160 -1.06 20.89 -11.67
CA ASP A 160 -2.17 19.99 -12.03
C ASP A 160 -1.70 18.59 -12.47
N ASP A 161 -0.42 18.43 -12.79
CA ASP A 161 0.21 17.18 -13.21
C ASP A 161 1.03 16.50 -12.11
N VAL A 162 1.46 17.24 -11.09
CA VAL A 162 2.28 16.70 -9.98
C VAL A 162 1.43 15.89 -9.01
N ARG A 163 1.79 14.63 -8.76
CA ARG A 163 1.06 13.74 -7.83
C ARG A 163 1.92 13.11 -6.75
N THR A 164 3.23 13.14 -6.91
CA THR A 164 4.16 12.68 -5.89
C THR A 164 5.55 13.31 -6.09
N MET A 165 6.52 12.88 -5.31
CA MET A 165 7.93 13.20 -5.51
C MET A 165 8.76 11.93 -5.66
N ARG A 166 9.94 12.06 -6.27
CA ARG A 166 10.90 10.95 -6.30
C ARG A 166 11.30 10.56 -4.89
N ARG A 167 11.42 9.25 -4.66
CA ARG A 167 11.96 8.71 -3.41
C ARG A 167 13.40 9.19 -3.23
N LEU A 168 13.76 9.58 -2.01
CA LEU A 168 15.10 10.04 -1.67
C LEU A 168 16.15 8.94 -1.86
N VAL A 169 15.75 7.70 -1.60
CA VAL A 169 16.57 6.52 -1.81
C VAL A 169 15.88 5.64 -2.83
N LEU A 170 16.52 5.46 -3.99
CA LEU A 170 16.12 4.49 -4.99
C LEU A 170 17.08 3.30 -4.96
N PRO A 171 16.59 2.08 -5.18
CA PRO A 171 17.47 0.96 -5.46
C PRO A 171 18.28 1.26 -6.73
N GLU A 172 19.52 0.79 -6.77
CA GLU A 172 20.37 0.97 -7.94
C GLU A 172 19.70 0.34 -9.18
N PRO A 173 19.53 1.10 -10.28
CA PRO A 173 18.94 0.58 -11.49
C PRO A 173 19.69 -0.67 -12.00
N GLY A 174 18.96 -1.75 -12.25
CA GLY A 174 19.53 -3.00 -12.77
C GLY A 174 20.07 -3.96 -11.70
N LYS A 175 20.13 -3.56 -10.43
CA LYS A 175 20.28 -4.53 -9.33
C LYS A 175 18.92 -5.16 -9.03
N GLY A 176 18.85 -6.49 -9.11
CA GLY A 176 17.67 -7.25 -8.71
C GLY A 176 17.45 -7.22 -7.20
N PHE A 177 16.46 -7.97 -6.72
CA PHE A 177 16.29 -8.20 -5.29
C PHE A 177 17.53 -8.92 -4.74
N GLU A 178 18.24 -8.28 -3.81
CA GLU A 178 19.31 -8.91 -3.05
C GLU A 178 18.71 -9.77 -1.92
N ASN A 179 19.38 -10.86 -1.57
CA ASN A 179 18.99 -11.61 -0.38
C ASN A 179 19.22 -10.72 0.84
N VAL A 180 18.17 -10.49 1.61
CA VAL A 180 18.27 -9.75 2.88
C VAL A 180 18.86 -10.69 3.92
N GLU A 181 20.02 -10.33 4.46
CA GLU A 181 20.56 -10.98 5.64
C GLU A 181 19.65 -10.62 6.83
N PRO A 182 19.11 -11.61 7.56
CA PRO A 182 18.20 -11.31 8.65
C PRO A 182 18.93 -10.57 9.79
N GLU A 183 18.28 -9.51 10.31
CA GLU A 183 18.81 -8.66 11.39
C GLU A 183 18.98 -9.38 12.73
N GLY A 184 18.49 -10.62 12.84
CA GLY A 184 18.62 -11.44 14.03
C GLY A 184 17.68 -12.64 14.04
N VAL A 185 17.63 -13.28 15.21
CA VAL A 185 16.73 -14.40 15.52
C VAL A 185 15.34 -13.84 15.82
N LEU A 186 14.29 -14.53 15.35
CA LEU A 186 12.90 -14.11 15.62
C LEU A 186 12.56 -14.19 17.12
N ASP A 187 11.86 -13.21 17.67
CA ASP A 187 11.37 -13.29 19.06
C ASP A 187 10.39 -14.45 19.26
N ASP A 188 10.34 -15.02 20.47
CA ASP A 188 9.59 -16.24 20.78
C ASP A 188 8.06 -16.09 20.65
N ASP A 189 7.53 -14.88 20.80
CA ASP A 189 6.10 -14.55 20.71
C ASP A 189 5.61 -14.30 19.26
N VAL A 190 6.53 -14.19 18.30
CA VAL A 190 6.20 -13.99 16.89
C VAL A 190 5.43 -15.19 16.35
N ILE A 191 4.23 -14.94 15.82
CA ILE A 191 3.41 -16.00 15.18
C ILE A 191 4.07 -16.44 13.87
N VAL A 192 4.48 -17.70 13.83
CA VAL A 192 5.06 -18.34 12.65
C VAL A 192 3.97 -19.01 11.81
N CYS A 193 3.04 -19.75 12.44
CA CYS A 193 1.93 -20.41 11.74
C CYS A 193 0.60 -19.75 12.07
N ARG A 194 0.16 -18.81 11.23
CA ARG A 194 -1.12 -18.09 11.41
C ARG A 194 -2.36 -19.00 11.44
N CYS A 195 -2.34 -20.14 10.74
CA CYS A 195 -3.51 -21.03 10.68
C CYS A 195 -3.70 -21.87 11.95
N GLU A 196 -2.63 -22.17 12.67
CA GLU A 196 -2.64 -22.99 13.88
C GLU A 196 -2.19 -22.17 15.11
N GLU A 197 -2.01 -20.86 14.93
CA GLU A 197 -1.58 -19.88 15.93
C GLU A 197 -0.27 -20.22 16.65
N ILE A 198 0.68 -20.85 15.94
CA ILE A 198 1.95 -21.33 16.51
C ILE A 198 3.04 -20.26 16.46
N THR A 199 3.70 -20.03 17.59
CA THR A 199 4.79 -19.04 17.72
C THR A 199 6.17 -19.59 17.37
N ALA A 200 7.15 -18.70 17.20
CA ALA A 200 8.55 -19.10 17.01
C ALA A 200 9.10 -19.86 18.22
N GLY A 201 8.70 -19.47 19.43
CA GLY A 201 9.08 -20.15 20.69
C GLY A 201 8.56 -21.58 20.75
N GLU A 202 7.34 -21.84 20.28
CA GLU A 202 6.79 -23.20 20.22
C GLU A 202 7.50 -24.08 19.17
N VAL A 203 7.92 -23.48 18.05
CA VAL A 203 8.77 -24.17 17.07
C VAL A 203 10.14 -24.51 17.68
N ARG A 204 10.76 -23.58 18.42
CA ARG A 204 12.02 -23.84 19.13
C ARG A 204 11.86 -24.89 20.22
N ASP A 205 10.77 -24.88 20.98
CA ASP A 205 10.46 -25.92 21.96
C ASP A 205 10.39 -27.30 21.28
N ALA A 206 9.74 -27.39 20.11
CA ALA A 206 9.69 -28.61 19.33
C ALA A 206 11.08 -29.13 18.93
N ILE A 207 12.03 -28.23 18.69
CA ILE A 207 13.41 -28.55 18.31
C ILE A 207 14.25 -28.88 19.55
N ARG A 208 14.35 -27.95 20.49
CA ARG A 208 15.23 -28.03 21.67
C ARG A 208 14.79 -29.10 22.66
N ASN A 209 13.51 -29.12 23.01
CA ASN A 209 12.99 -29.98 24.07
C ASN A 209 12.42 -31.29 23.52
N LYS A 210 11.70 -31.22 22.39
CA LYS A 210 11.10 -32.41 21.75
C LYS A 210 12.01 -33.04 20.68
N LYS A 211 13.21 -32.51 20.46
CA LYS A 211 14.26 -33.08 19.59
C LYS A 211 13.83 -33.28 18.14
N ALA A 212 13.08 -32.33 17.58
CA ALA A 212 12.78 -32.32 16.14
C ALA A 212 14.03 -31.92 15.34
N THR A 213 14.35 -32.67 14.29
CA THR A 213 15.46 -32.38 13.38
C THR A 213 15.01 -32.16 11.93
N THR A 214 13.72 -32.32 11.64
CA THR A 214 13.13 -32.09 10.30
C THR A 214 11.86 -31.24 10.36
N VAL A 215 11.48 -30.61 9.24
CA VAL A 215 10.24 -29.83 9.15
C VAL A 215 9.01 -30.71 9.42
N THR A 216 9.03 -31.97 8.96
CA THR A 216 7.97 -32.94 9.22
C THR A 216 7.84 -33.25 10.72
N GLU A 217 8.97 -33.33 11.42
CA GLU A 217 8.98 -33.59 12.86
C GLU A 217 8.49 -32.40 13.68
N VAL A 218 8.86 -31.18 13.30
CA VAL A 218 8.31 -29.94 13.88
C VAL A 218 6.81 -29.90 13.66
N LYS A 219 6.34 -30.13 12.42
CA LYS A 219 4.92 -30.21 12.06
C LYS A 219 4.15 -31.20 12.94
N ARG A 220 4.72 -32.38 13.23
CA ARG A 220 4.06 -33.38 14.10
C ARG A 220 4.00 -32.97 15.57
N ARG A 221 4.94 -32.17 16.06
CA ARG A 221 5.06 -31.80 17.48
C ARG A 221 4.30 -30.54 17.88
N CYS A 222 4.23 -29.56 16.97
CA CYS A 222 3.58 -28.27 17.23
C CYS A 222 2.51 -27.92 16.19
N ARG A 223 2.22 -28.79 15.21
CA ARG A 223 1.20 -28.56 14.17
C ARG A 223 1.50 -27.44 13.17
N ALA A 224 2.65 -26.75 13.27
CA ALA A 224 3.06 -25.76 12.28
C ALA A 224 3.06 -26.36 10.85
N GLY A 225 2.20 -25.81 9.98
CA GLY A 225 2.00 -26.31 8.61
C GLY A 225 0.88 -27.36 8.44
N MET A 226 0.04 -27.59 9.46
CA MET A 226 -1.14 -28.46 9.38
C MET A 226 -2.45 -27.72 9.06
N GLY A 227 -2.47 -26.38 9.17
CA GLY A 227 -3.68 -25.59 8.90
C GLY A 227 -4.04 -25.48 7.42
N LEU A 228 -5.08 -24.70 7.10
CA LEU A 228 -5.68 -24.61 5.76
C LEU A 228 -4.67 -24.28 4.63
N CYS A 229 -3.63 -23.50 4.95
CA CYS A 229 -2.59 -23.15 3.99
C CYS A 229 -1.57 -24.27 3.72
N GLN A 230 -1.59 -25.37 4.49
CA GLN A 230 -0.68 -26.52 4.40
C GLN A 230 0.81 -26.14 4.42
N GLY A 231 1.18 -25.11 5.19
CA GLY A 231 2.58 -24.72 5.36
C GLY A 231 3.12 -23.75 4.30
N ARG A 232 2.30 -23.26 3.37
CA ARG A 232 2.74 -22.30 2.33
C ARG A 232 3.36 -21.02 2.89
N THR A 233 2.81 -20.51 3.99
CA THR A 233 3.32 -19.29 4.63
C THR A 233 4.43 -19.62 5.63
N CYS A 234 4.20 -20.59 6.52
CA CYS A 234 5.09 -20.85 7.65
C CYS A 234 6.25 -21.80 7.33
N GLY A 235 6.18 -22.59 6.26
CA GLY A 235 7.14 -23.66 5.99
C GLY A 235 8.58 -23.18 5.87
N LYS A 236 8.83 -22.09 5.13
CA LYS A 236 10.16 -21.48 5.01
C LYS A 236 10.66 -20.89 6.33
N LEU A 237 9.77 -20.32 7.14
CA LEU A 237 10.11 -19.80 8.47
C LEU A 237 10.48 -20.93 9.43
N VAL A 238 9.74 -22.03 9.40
CA VAL A 238 10.07 -23.24 10.18
C VAL A 238 11.41 -23.83 9.76
N SER A 239 11.67 -23.95 8.45
CA SER A 239 12.98 -24.40 7.95
C SER A 239 14.11 -23.48 8.42
N ARG A 240 13.89 -22.16 8.40
CA ARG A 240 14.86 -21.18 8.89
C ARG A 240 15.16 -21.35 10.37
N ILE A 241 14.13 -21.41 11.23
CA ILE A 241 14.32 -21.62 12.67
C ILE A 241 15.03 -22.95 12.93
N LEU A 242 14.67 -24.00 12.20
CA LEU A 242 15.32 -25.30 12.30
C LEU A 242 16.81 -25.24 11.90
N ALA A 243 17.15 -24.50 10.83
CA ALA A 243 18.52 -24.29 10.38
C ALA A 243 19.35 -23.55 11.44
N GLU A 244 18.79 -22.48 12.01
CA GLU A 244 19.40 -21.68 13.07
C GLU A 244 19.68 -22.53 14.33
N GLU A 245 18.69 -23.32 14.78
CA GLU A 245 18.80 -24.14 15.98
C GLU A 245 19.73 -25.35 15.83
N LEU A 246 19.87 -25.90 14.61
CA LEU A 246 20.74 -27.04 14.33
C LEU A 246 22.11 -26.63 13.79
N GLY A 247 22.37 -25.33 13.57
CA GLY A 247 23.59 -24.84 12.94
C GLY A 247 23.83 -25.44 11.54
N SER A 248 22.74 -25.75 10.82
CA SER A 248 22.78 -26.43 9.51
C SER A 248 22.36 -25.47 8.40
N ALA A 249 22.86 -25.67 7.18
CA ALA A 249 22.46 -24.84 6.04
C ALA A 249 21.00 -25.16 5.63
N PRO A 250 20.15 -24.16 5.30
CA PRO A 250 18.72 -24.38 5.03
C PRO A 250 18.41 -25.38 3.90
N ASP A 251 19.30 -25.49 2.93
CA ASP A 251 19.23 -26.41 1.78
C ASP A 251 19.48 -27.88 2.17
N THR A 252 20.13 -28.12 3.31
CA THR A 252 20.36 -29.48 3.84
C THR A 252 19.14 -30.04 4.60
N LEU A 253 18.14 -29.19 4.89
CA LEU A 253 16.98 -29.58 5.67
C LEU A 253 15.91 -30.27 4.82
N THR A 254 15.44 -31.41 5.31
CA THR A 254 14.32 -32.12 4.67
C THR A 254 13.00 -31.42 4.98
N GLY A 255 12.35 -30.92 3.91
CA GLY A 255 11.02 -30.30 3.97
C GLY A 255 9.89 -31.28 4.32
N SER A 256 8.66 -30.74 4.43
CA SER A 256 7.45 -31.57 4.50
C SER A 256 7.11 -32.13 3.13
N THR A 257 6.58 -33.35 3.08
CA THR A 257 6.01 -33.91 1.85
C THR A 257 4.75 -33.13 1.45
N ASP A 258 4.70 -32.67 0.20
CA ASP A 258 3.48 -32.11 -0.39
C ASP A 258 2.49 -33.23 -0.71
N ARG A 259 1.21 -33.02 -0.39
CA ARG A 259 0.15 -34.02 -0.59
C ARG A 259 -1.04 -33.41 -1.31
N PRO A 260 -1.68 -34.16 -2.24
CA PRO A 260 -2.96 -33.74 -2.81
C PRO A 260 -4.08 -33.81 -1.74
N PRO A 261 -5.13 -32.99 -1.87
CA PRO A 261 -5.29 -31.93 -2.88
C PRO A 261 -4.46 -30.68 -2.51
N VAL A 262 -3.89 -30.01 -3.51
CA VAL A 262 -3.05 -28.82 -3.28
C VAL A 262 -3.87 -27.74 -2.59
N ARG A 263 -5.09 -27.46 -3.04
CA ARG A 263 -6.04 -26.58 -2.34
C ARG A 263 -7.18 -27.43 -1.77
N PRO A 264 -7.78 -27.03 -0.65
CA PRO A 264 -9.00 -27.66 -0.16
C PRO A 264 -10.04 -27.72 -1.29
N THR A 265 -10.64 -28.89 -1.47
CA THR A 265 -11.73 -29.13 -2.42
C THR A 265 -12.83 -29.85 -1.67
N THR A 266 -14.06 -29.60 -2.07
CA THR A 266 -15.22 -30.24 -1.46
C THR A 266 -15.32 -31.69 -1.93
N PHE A 267 -15.91 -32.55 -1.11
CA PHE A 267 -16.21 -33.92 -1.54
C PHE A 267 -17.19 -33.97 -2.73
N GLY A 268 -18.06 -32.96 -2.88
CA GLY A 268 -18.96 -32.87 -4.02
C GLY A 268 -18.23 -32.64 -5.34
N GLU A 269 -17.23 -31.74 -5.35
CA GLU A 269 -16.37 -31.53 -6.52
C GLU A 269 -15.60 -32.81 -6.88
N LEU A 270 -15.03 -33.50 -5.89
CA LEU A 270 -14.33 -34.77 -6.10
C LEU A 270 -15.27 -35.90 -6.58
N ALA A 271 -16.52 -35.90 -6.12
CA ALA A 271 -17.55 -36.86 -6.54
C ALA A 271 -18.19 -36.52 -7.89
N GLY A 272 -17.83 -35.39 -8.51
CA GLY A 272 -18.42 -34.92 -9.77
C GLY A 272 -19.82 -34.32 -9.63
N THR A 273 -20.32 -34.14 -8.41
CA THR A 273 -21.61 -33.48 -8.14
C THR A 273 -21.39 -31.97 -8.09
N LYS A 274 -21.45 -31.31 -9.25
CA LYS A 274 -21.48 -29.84 -9.30
C LYS A 274 -22.76 -29.36 -8.59
N LYS A 275 -22.63 -28.57 -7.52
CA LYS A 275 -23.68 -27.61 -7.19
C LYS A 275 -23.57 -26.50 -8.22
N GLU A 276 -24.60 -26.33 -9.03
CA GLU A 276 -24.81 -25.06 -9.72
C GLU A 276 -24.93 -24.00 -8.63
N VAL A 277 -24.02 -23.02 -8.67
CA VAL A 277 -24.04 -21.81 -7.83
C VAL A 277 -24.70 -20.72 -8.64
#